data_AF-A0A4Q5SZQ9-F1
#
_entry.id   AF-A0A4Q5SZQ9-F1
#
_cell.length_a   1.000
_cell.length_b   1.000
_cell.length_c   1.000
_cell.angle_alpha   90.00
_cell.angle_beta   90.00
_cell.angle_gamma   90.00
#
_symmetry.space_group_name_H-M   'P 1'
#
loop_
_entity.id
_entity.type
_entity.pdbx_description
1 polymer ?
#
loop_
_entity_poly.entity_id
_entity_poly.type
_entity_poly.pdbx_seq_one_letter_code
_entity_poly.pdbx_strand_id
1 'polypeptide(L)'
;MRALADEYGLRVVVDGSPNSLPPELLTTNRERILSVEPMSREMIESIPEFQDLVGKLKKFHLDNAVWQVLGGCPAKCLDVRSLIANCSDDAIVDKVRKYLVSVLAKAGQIVLKSSPNTKAIMKLFREKNILQLSTYELKKNGLMIDYPNKVFKEVTREGIYVEPATSAVGLIIRENIRSPQDEIDLVKRL
;
A
#
# COMPACT_ATOMS: atom_id res chain seq x y z
N MET A 1 27.83 18.06 7.95
CA MET A 1 28.96 17.52 7.18
C MET A 1 28.43 16.37 6.32
N ARG A 2 28.52 16.44 4.99
CA ARG A 2 28.00 15.39 4.08
C ARG A 2 29.16 14.51 3.61
N ALA A 3 29.87 13.89 4.55
CA ALA A 3 31.12 13.15 4.29
C ALA A 3 31.02 12.18 3.09
N LEU A 4 29.89 11.45 2.95
CA LEU A 4 29.64 10.59 1.79
C LEU A 4 29.68 11.31 0.44
N ALA A 5 29.08 12.50 0.34
CA ALA A 5 29.03 13.26 -0.90
C ALA A 5 30.31 14.08 -1.12
N ASP A 6 30.85 14.67 -0.06
CA ASP A 6 31.95 15.62 -0.14
C ASP A 6 33.32 14.92 -0.24
N GLU A 7 33.51 13.79 0.43
CA GLU A 7 34.80 13.07 0.49
C GLU A 7 34.86 11.88 -0.48
N TYR A 8 33.72 11.22 -0.73
CA TYR A 8 33.66 9.99 -1.53
C TYR A 8 32.89 10.15 -2.85
N GLY A 9 32.32 11.32 -3.11
CA GLY A 9 31.52 11.57 -4.32
C GLY A 9 30.21 10.76 -4.38
N LEU A 10 29.78 10.17 -3.25
CA LEU A 10 28.60 9.32 -3.15
C LEU A 10 27.36 10.16 -2.85
N ARG A 11 26.39 10.15 -3.78
CA ARG A 11 25.06 10.73 -3.55
C ARG A 11 24.12 9.63 -3.08
N VAL A 12 23.67 9.72 -1.83
CA VAL A 12 22.61 8.83 -1.29
C VAL A 12 21.26 9.47 -1.58
N VAL A 13 20.46 8.82 -2.44
CA VAL A 13 19.06 9.16 -2.64
C VAL A 13 18.25 8.15 -1.83
N VAL A 14 17.64 8.62 -0.75
CA VAL A 14 16.63 7.83 -0.02
C VAL A 14 15.28 8.14 -0.64
N ASP A 15 14.89 7.34 -1.62
CA ASP A 15 13.54 7.42 -2.19
C ASP A 15 12.60 6.52 -1.38
N GLY A 16 11.60 7.14 -0.75
CA GLY A 16 10.68 6.49 0.18
C GLY A 16 9.37 6.03 -0.45
N SER A 17 9.16 6.22 -1.76
CA SER A 17 7.92 5.79 -2.41
C SER A 17 8.20 4.88 -3.61
N PRO A 18 7.43 3.79 -3.78
CA PRO A 18 7.53 3.00 -4.98
C PRO A 18 7.31 3.91 -6.20
N ASN A 19 8.17 3.79 -7.21
CA ASN A 19 8.05 4.51 -8.50
C ASN A 19 8.19 6.05 -8.42
N SER A 20 8.93 6.62 -7.48
CA SER A 20 9.29 8.05 -7.61
C SER A 20 10.38 8.28 -8.66
N LEU A 21 11.22 7.26 -8.91
CA LEU A 21 12.29 7.33 -9.91
C LEU A 21 11.90 6.62 -11.21
N PRO A 22 12.02 7.30 -12.37
CA PRO A 22 11.89 6.65 -13.66
C PRO A 22 13.02 5.61 -13.88
N PRO A 23 12.75 4.49 -14.56
CA PRO A 23 13.72 3.40 -14.73
C PRO A 23 15.04 3.85 -15.34
N GLU A 24 15.03 4.88 -16.19
CA GLU A 24 16.21 5.42 -16.86
C GLU A 24 17.27 5.93 -15.86
N LEU A 25 16.86 6.40 -14.68
CA LEU A 25 17.79 6.85 -13.63
C LEU A 25 18.45 5.70 -12.87
N LEU A 26 17.85 4.50 -12.93
CA LEU A 26 18.31 3.29 -12.26
C LEU A 26 19.25 2.45 -13.16
N THR A 27 19.24 2.69 -14.48
CA THR A 27 20.03 1.91 -15.47
C THR A 27 21.56 2.03 -15.36
N THR A 28 22.10 2.75 -14.36
CA THR A 28 23.54 2.78 -14.14
C THR A 28 23.97 1.55 -13.35
N ASN A 29 25.00 0.83 -13.78
CA ASN A 29 25.57 -0.33 -13.06
C ASN A 29 26.20 0.03 -11.69
N ARG A 30 25.85 1.17 -11.10
CA ARG A 30 26.42 1.76 -9.88
C ARG A 30 25.45 1.76 -8.70
N GLU A 31 24.29 1.11 -8.85
CA GLU A 31 23.29 1.03 -7.79
C GLU A 31 23.14 -0.39 -7.22
N ARG A 32 22.65 -0.46 -5.98
CA ARG A 32 22.18 -1.68 -5.35
C ARG A 32 20.73 -1.46 -4.93
N ILE A 33 19.79 -2.12 -5.60
CA ILE A 33 18.37 -2.05 -5.26
C ILE A 33 18.08 -3.03 -4.11
N LEU A 34 17.50 -2.52 -3.02
CA LEU A 34 16.92 -3.32 -1.95
C LEU A 34 15.43 -3.06 -1.93
N SER A 35 14.62 -4.06 -2.30
CA SER A 35 13.16 -3.96 -2.16
C SER A 35 12.71 -4.47 -0.80
N VAL A 36 11.85 -3.70 -0.13
CA VAL A 36 11.16 -4.11 1.09
C VAL A 36 9.68 -4.24 0.76
N GLU A 37 9.21 -5.48 0.65
CA GLU A 37 7.81 -5.78 0.35
C GLU A 37 6.97 -5.95 1.64
N PRO A 38 5.64 -5.76 1.57
CA PRO A 38 4.76 -6.08 2.68
C PRO A 38 4.91 -7.54 3.13
N MET A 39 4.90 -7.77 4.44
CA MET A 39 4.94 -9.11 5.04
C MET A 39 3.62 -9.86 4.82
N SER A 40 3.66 -11.19 4.82
CA SER A 40 2.42 -11.96 4.83
C SER A 40 1.68 -11.82 6.16
N ARG A 41 0.40 -12.23 6.19
CA ARG A 41 -0.40 -12.18 7.42
C ARG A 41 0.21 -13.06 8.49
N GLU A 42 0.61 -14.25 8.08
CA GLU A 42 1.23 -15.27 8.93
C GLU A 42 2.56 -14.79 9.50
N MET A 43 3.35 -14.07 8.69
CA MET A 43 4.60 -13.46 9.17
C MET A 43 4.32 -12.42 10.26
N ILE A 44 3.40 -11.48 10.05
CA ILE A 44 3.05 -10.49 11.09
C ILE A 44 2.46 -11.16 12.32
N GLU A 45 1.56 -12.12 12.14
CA GLU A 45 0.96 -12.89 13.22
C GLU A 45 1.94 -13.85 13.91
N SER A 46 3.16 -14.06 13.39
CA SER A 46 4.19 -14.86 14.05
C SER A 46 5.11 -14.04 14.97
N ILE A 47 5.13 -12.72 14.79
CA ILE A 47 5.99 -11.81 15.56
C ILE A 47 5.41 -11.65 16.98
N PRO A 48 6.17 -11.98 18.05
CA PRO A 48 5.70 -11.92 19.43
C PRO A 48 5.11 -10.56 19.83
N GLU A 49 5.69 -9.47 19.35
CA GLU A 49 5.30 -8.09 19.66
C GLU A 49 3.91 -7.71 19.13
N PHE A 50 3.37 -8.47 18.16
CA PHE A 50 2.03 -8.26 17.61
C PHE A 50 0.97 -9.19 18.21
N GLN A 51 1.32 -10.21 18.99
CA GLN A 51 0.36 -11.21 19.49
C GLN A 51 -0.78 -10.60 20.30
N ASP A 52 -0.46 -9.69 21.22
CA ASP A 52 -1.48 -8.99 22.03
C ASP A 52 -2.43 -8.17 21.16
N LEU A 53 -1.88 -7.41 20.19
CA LEU A 53 -2.66 -6.66 19.23
C LEU A 53 -3.56 -7.58 18.40
N VAL A 54 -3.01 -8.65 17.84
CA VAL A 54 -3.74 -9.61 17.01
C VAL A 54 -4.87 -10.27 17.82
N GLY A 55 -4.60 -10.69 19.06
CA GLY A 55 -5.59 -11.24 19.96
C GLY A 55 -6.72 -10.25 20.26
N LYS A 56 -6.37 -8.99 20.53
CA LYS A 56 -7.33 -7.91 20.77
C LYS A 56 -8.18 -7.64 19.53
N LEU A 57 -7.59 -7.55 18.34
CA LEU A 57 -8.33 -7.36 17.09
C LEU A 57 -9.26 -8.55 16.78
N LYS A 58 -8.82 -9.79 17.01
CA LYS A 58 -9.65 -11.00 16.84
C LYS A 58 -10.83 -11.01 17.83
N LYS A 59 -10.62 -10.61 19.09
CA LYS A 59 -11.69 -10.48 20.11
C LYS A 59 -12.83 -9.57 19.66
N PHE A 60 -12.52 -8.50 18.92
CA PHE A 60 -13.50 -7.54 18.41
C PHE A 60 -13.88 -7.75 16.94
N HIS A 61 -13.45 -8.85 16.31
CA HIS A 61 -13.67 -9.14 14.89
C HIS A 61 -13.20 -8.04 13.93
N LEU A 62 -12.07 -7.40 14.25
CA LEU A 62 -11.47 -6.31 13.46
C LEU A 62 -10.25 -6.77 12.65
N ASP A 63 -9.74 -7.97 12.90
CA ASP A 63 -8.50 -8.48 12.32
C ASP A 63 -8.55 -8.54 10.79
N ASN A 64 -9.67 -8.99 10.22
CA ASN A 64 -9.85 -9.04 8.77
C ASN A 64 -9.89 -7.63 8.15
N ALA A 65 -10.68 -6.71 8.71
CA ALA A 65 -10.77 -5.35 8.22
C ALA A 65 -9.42 -4.62 8.27
N VAL A 66 -8.69 -4.75 9.39
CA VAL A 66 -7.35 -4.18 9.55
C VAL A 66 -6.40 -4.77 8.51
N TRP A 67 -6.43 -6.09 8.29
CA TRP A 67 -5.58 -6.75 7.32
C TRP A 67 -5.86 -6.30 5.88
N GLN A 68 -7.13 -6.28 5.47
CA GLN A 68 -7.53 -5.88 4.11
C GLN A 68 -7.10 -4.43 3.81
N VAL A 69 -7.26 -3.51 4.76
CA VAL A 69 -7.00 -2.08 4.56
C VAL A 69 -5.51 -1.73 4.71
N LEU A 70 -4.86 -2.22 5.77
CA LEU A 70 -3.47 -1.84 6.08
C LEU A 70 -2.45 -2.72 5.37
N GLY A 71 -2.81 -3.97 5.10
CA GLY A 71 -1.94 -4.98 4.50
C GLY A 71 -0.79 -5.40 5.41
N GLY A 72 0.24 -5.93 4.78
CA GLY A 72 1.44 -6.46 5.41
C GLY A 72 2.44 -5.45 5.94
N CYS A 73 2.01 -4.30 6.48
CA CYS A 73 2.91 -3.23 6.91
C CYS A 73 3.01 -3.17 8.44
N PRO A 74 4.12 -3.63 9.06
CA PRO A 74 4.28 -3.64 10.52
C PRO A 74 4.12 -2.26 11.16
N ALA A 75 4.63 -1.20 10.51
CA ALA A 75 4.48 0.17 11.00
C ALA A 75 3.01 0.58 11.17
N LYS A 76 2.15 0.22 10.20
CA LYS A 76 0.71 0.49 10.29
C LYS A 76 0.02 -0.33 11.38
N CYS A 77 0.49 -1.55 11.65
CA CYS A 77 0.01 -2.34 12.79
C CYS A 77 0.37 -1.67 14.12
N LEU A 78 1.57 -1.09 14.23
CA LEU A 78 1.98 -0.32 15.40
C LEU A 78 1.17 0.98 15.57
N ASP A 79 0.75 1.62 14.48
CA ASP A 79 -0.17 2.77 14.54
C ASP A 79 -1.50 2.36 15.17
N VAL A 80 -2.06 1.21 14.78
CA VAL A 80 -3.29 0.67 15.38
C VAL A 80 -3.09 0.33 16.85
N ARG A 81 -1.97 -0.31 17.21
CA ARG A 81 -1.63 -0.59 18.61
C ARG A 81 -1.60 0.69 19.44
N SER A 82 -0.94 1.72 18.94
CA SER A 82 -0.82 3.02 19.60
C SER A 82 -2.19 3.71 19.74
N LEU A 83 -3.03 3.60 18.71
CA LEU A 83 -4.39 4.16 18.70
C LEU A 83 -5.27 3.55 19.80
N ILE A 84 -5.13 2.25 20.08
CA ILE A 84 -6.01 1.50 21.00
C ILE A 84 -5.40 1.23 22.37
N ALA A 85 -4.14 1.61 22.62
CA ALA A 85 -3.41 1.31 23.86
C ALA A 85 -4.13 1.79 25.12
N ASN A 86 -4.70 3.01 25.07
CA ASN A 86 -5.38 3.65 26.21
C ASN A 86 -6.91 3.74 26.01
N CYS A 87 -7.48 2.82 25.25
CA CYS A 87 -8.92 2.81 24.98
C CYS A 87 -9.63 1.76 25.82
N SER A 88 -10.80 2.12 26.33
CA SER A 88 -11.74 1.16 26.89
C SER A 88 -12.26 0.23 25.80
N ASP A 89 -12.66 -0.99 26.18
CA ASP A 89 -13.03 -2.05 25.26
C ASP A 89 -14.21 -1.65 24.33
N ASP A 90 -15.17 -0.89 24.86
CA ASP A 90 -16.33 -0.35 24.14
C ASP A 90 -15.95 0.69 23.06
N ALA A 91 -14.82 1.40 23.21
CA ALA A 91 -14.39 2.43 22.28
C ALA A 91 -13.46 1.91 21.16
N ILE A 92 -12.95 0.67 21.25
CA ILE A 92 -11.96 0.13 20.31
C ILE A 92 -12.54 0.03 18.90
N VAL A 93 -13.73 -0.55 18.77
CA VAL A 93 -14.37 -0.81 17.47
C VAL A 93 -14.51 0.49 16.69
N ASP A 94 -15.07 1.52 17.31
CA ASP A 94 -15.29 2.81 16.66
C ASP A 94 -13.99 3.51 16.29
N LYS A 95 -12.98 3.47 17.17
CA LYS A 95 -11.67 4.09 16.88
C LYS A 95 -10.96 3.39 15.72
N VAL A 96 -10.92 2.06 15.72
CA VAL A 96 -10.28 1.30 14.63
C VAL A 96 -11.03 1.55 13.33
N ARG A 97 -12.36 1.47 13.32
CA ARG A 97 -13.16 1.74 12.11
C ARG A 97 -12.92 3.15 11.57
N LYS A 98 -12.94 4.17 12.43
CA LYS A 98 -12.66 5.55 12.03
C LYS A 98 -11.25 5.70 11.45
N TYR A 99 -10.27 5.01 12.03
CA TYR A 99 -8.91 4.98 11.50
C TYR A 99 -8.84 4.33 10.12
N LEU A 100 -9.48 3.17 9.92
CA LEU A 100 -9.52 2.49 8.62
C LEU A 100 -10.20 3.35 7.54
N VAL A 101 -11.31 4.01 7.87
CA VAL A 101 -11.97 4.98 6.97
C VAL A 101 -11.00 6.11 6.61
N SER A 102 -10.24 6.64 7.58
CA SER A 102 -9.26 7.70 7.29
C SER A 102 -8.13 7.23 6.35
N VAL A 103 -7.74 5.96 6.43
CA VAL A 103 -6.74 5.35 5.53
C VAL A 103 -7.32 5.18 4.13
N LEU A 104 -8.55 4.70 4.01
CA LEU A 104 -9.26 4.58 2.74
C LEU A 104 -9.47 5.96 2.09
N ALA A 105 -9.88 6.97 2.85
CA ALA A 105 -10.03 8.35 2.37
C ALA A 105 -8.74 8.90 1.76
N LYS A 106 -7.59 8.67 2.42
CA LYS A 106 -6.27 9.05 1.89
C LYS A 106 -5.96 8.31 0.58
N ALA A 107 -6.25 7.01 0.51
CA ALA A 107 -6.06 6.23 -0.72
C ALA A 107 -7.01 6.69 -1.86
N GLY A 108 -8.27 6.98 -1.53
CA GLY A 108 -9.26 7.54 -2.45
C GLY A 108 -8.80 8.87 -3.05
N GLN A 109 -8.23 9.75 -2.25
CA GLN A 109 -7.64 11.01 -2.74
C GLN A 109 -6.47 10.80 -3.71
N ILE A 110 -5.62 9.80 -3.47
CA ILE A 110 -4.54 9.44 -4.40
C ILE A 110 -5.11 8.97 -5.74
N VAL A 111 -6.13 8.11 -5.69
CA VAL A 111 -6.81 7.58 -6.88
C VAL A 111 -7.55 8.67 -7.66
N LEU A 112 -8.27 9.56 -6.98
CA LEU A 112 -9.03 10.64 -7.64
C LEU A 112 -8.13 11.59 -8.44
N LYS A 113 -6.97 11.92 -7.85
CA LYS A 113 -5.97 12.85 -8.42
C LYS A 113 -5.05 12.18 -9.45
N SER A 114 -5.26 10.90 -9.77
CA SER A 114 -4.40 10.20 -10.72
C SER A 114 -4.59 10.68 -12.16
N SER A 115 -3.55 10.48 -12.97
CA SER A 115 -3.54 10.81 -14.40
C SER A 115 -4.60 10.01 -15.19
N PRO A 116 -4.98 10.47 -16.40
CA PRO A 116 -5.84 9.71 -17.31
C PRO A 116 -5.28 8.32 -17.65
N ASN A 117 -3.97 8.21 -17.86
CA ASN A 117 -3.31 6.94 -18.14
C ASN A 117 -3.41 5.98 -16.94
N THR A 118 -3.11 6.44 -15.71
CA THR A 118 -3.31 5.65 -14.49
C THR A 118 -4.77 5.20 -14.32
N LYS A 119 -5.76 6.05 -14.67
CA LYS A 119 -7.18 5.68 -14.65
C LYS A 119 -7.51 4.57 -15.66
N ALA A 120 -6.86 4.56 -16.82
CA ALA A 120 -6.99 3.47 -17.80
C ALA A 120 -6.41 2.15 -17.26
N ILE A 121 -5.27 2.20 -16.57
CA ILE A 121 -4.70 1.02 -15.88
C ILE A 121 -5.67 0.50 -14.82
N MET A 122 -6.24 1.38 -13.98
CA MET A 122 -7.24 0.97 -12.99
C MET A 122 -8.46 0.30 -13.62
N LYS A 123 -8.94 0.80 -14.77
CA LYS A 123 -10.04 0.18 -15.51
C LYS A 123 -9.67 -1.24 -15.93
N LEU A 124 -8.46 -1.46 -16.42
CA LEU A 124 -7.97 -2.80 -16.79
C LEU A 124 -7.92 -3.76 -15.59
N PHE A 125 -7.46 -3.29 -14.42
CA PHE A 125 -7.48 -4.09 -13.18
C PHE A 125 -8.90 -4.49 -12.76
N ARG A 126 -9.86 -3.56 -12.87
CA ARG A 126 -11.27 -3.81 -12.55
C ARG A 126 -11.91 -4.81 -13.52
N GLU A 127 -11.71 -4.61 -14.82
CA GLU A 127 -12.29 -5.47 -15.86
C GLU A 127 -11.77 -6.90 -15.79
N LYS A 128 -10.46 -7.06 -15.50
CA LYS A 128 -9.85 -8.39 -15.35
C LYS A 128 -10.03 -9.00 -13.95
N ASN A 129 -10.47 -8.23 -12.96
CA ASN A 129 -10.55 -8.63 -11.56
C ASN A 129 -9.24 -9.26 -11.04
N ILE A 130 -8.12 -8.56 -11.23
CA ILE A 130 -6.77 -9.01 -10.89
C ILE A 130 -6.12 -8.11 -9.84
N LEU A 131 -5.15 -8.67 -9.11
CA LEU A 131 -4.36 -7.95 -8.10
C LEU A 131 -2.98 -7.52 -8.62
N GLN A 132 -2.51 -8.15 -9.69
CA GLN A 132 -1.27 -7.82 -10.36
C GLN A 132 -1.41 -8.06 -11.87
N LEU A 133 -0.69 -7.28 -12.67
CA LEU A 133 -0.65 -7.40 -14.12
C LEU A 133 0.81 -7.39 -14.59
N SER A 134 1.20 -8.24 -15.53
CA SER A 134 2.55 -8.17 -16.07
C SER A 134 2.78 -6.86 -16.84
N THR A 135 3.99 -6.30 -16.78
CA THR A 135 4.32 -5.10 -17.58
C THR A 135 4.23 -5.37 -19.08
N TYR A 136 4.45 -6.61 -19.52
CA TYR A 136 4.23 -7.05 -20.90
C TYR A 136 2.77 -6.90 -21.32
N GLU A 137 1.82 -7.40 -20.53
CA GLU A 137 0.40 -7.23 -20.81
C GLU A 137 -0.03 -5.77 -20.77
N LEU A 138 0.53 -4.97 -19.85
CA LEU A 138 0.26 -3.55 -19.78
C LEU A 138 0.67 -2.85 -21.09
N LYS A 139 1.89 -3.11 -21.58
CA LYS A 139 2.41 -2.60 -22.85
C LYS A 139 1.60 -3.09 -24.06
N LYS A 140 1.13 -4.35 -24.05
CA LYS A 140 0.24 -4.88 -25.10
C LYS A 140 -1.07 -4.10 -25.20
N ASN A 141 -1.54 -3.48 -24.12
CA ASN A 141 -2.70 -2.59 -24.10
C ASN A 141 -2.35 -1.12 -24.40
N GLY A 142 -1.11 -0.82 -24.82
CA GLY A 142 -0.64 0.55 -25.08
C GLY A 142 -0.50 1.39 -23.82
N LEU A 143 -0.40 0.75 -22.65
CA LEU A 143 -0.29 1.42 -21.35
C LEU A 143 1.11 1.23 -20.77
N MET A 144 1.54 2.19 -19.96
CA MET A 144 2.76 2.16 -19.17
C MET A 144 2.52 2.89 -17.85
N ILE A 145 3.28 2.60 -16.79
CA ILE A 145 3.13 3.37 -15.54
C ILE A 145 3.69 4.78 -15.76
N ASP A 146 2.93 5.80 -15.35
CA ASP A 146 3.44 7.17 -15.29
C ASP A 146 4.35 7.33 -14.07
N TYR A 147 5.46 8.05 -14.22
CA TYR A 147 6.36 8.38 -13.12
C TYR A 147 6.29 9.88 -12.78
N PRO A 148 6.15 10.26 -11.50
CA PRO A 148 5.96 9.40 -10.33
C PRO A 148 4.54 8.82 -10.24
N ASN A 149 4.41 7.58 -9.75
CA ASN A 149 3.10 6.95 -9.49
C ASN A 149 2.87 6.62 -8.02
N LYS A 150 1.72 7.04 -7.48
CA LYS A 150 1.30 6.69 -6.11
C LYS A 150 0.15 5.67 -6.06
N VAL A 151 -0.40 5.29 -7.21
CA VAL A 151 -1.52 4.34 -7.31
C VAL A 151 -1.00 2.92 -7.55
N PHE A 152 -0.10 2.76 -8.51
CA PHE A 152 0.50 1.48 -8.86
C PHE A 152 1.98 1.48 -8.56
N LYS A 153 2.58 0.29 -8.44
CA LYS A 153 4.01 0.08 -8.40
C LYS A 153 4.47 -1.09 -9.22
N GLU A 154 5.70 -0.97 -9.72
CA GLU A 154 6.42 -2.10 -10.30
C GLU A 154 7.04 -2.93 -9.17
N VAL A 155 6.90 -4.25 -9.27
CA VAL A 155 7.54 -5.20 -8.38
C VAL A 155 8.30 -6.23 -9.20
N THR A 156 9.54 -6.50 -8.80
CA THR A 156 10.41 -7.49 -9.44
C THR A 156 10.45 -8.74 -8.55
N ARG A 157 9.70 -9.76 -8.95
CA ARG A 157 9.70 -11.09 -8.31
C ARG A 157 10.21 -12.11 -9.33
N GLU A 158 9.36 -13.04 -9.79
CA GLU A 158 9.63 -13.96 -10.92
C GLU A 158 9.48 -13.29 -12.30
N GLY A 159 9.32 -11.97 -12.31
CA GLY A 159 9.06 -11.12 -13.47
C GLY A 159 8.81 -9.69 -13.03
N ILE A 160 8.52 -8.79 -13.97
CA ILE A 160 8.15 -7.40 -13.67
C ILE A 160 6.64 -7.26 -13.75
N TYR A 161 6.03 -7.07 -12.59
CA TYR A 161 4.59 -6.91 -12.44
C TYR A 161 4.25 -5.51 -11.97
N VAL A 162 3.04 -5.10 -12.28
CA VAL A 162 2.39 -3.91 -11.76
C VAL A 162 1.35 -4.36 -10.75
N GLU A 163 1.38 -3.79 -9.55
CA GLU A 163 0.38 -4.02 -8.50
C GLU A 163 0.00 -2.70 -7.82
N PRO A 164 -1.14 -2.60 -7.11
CA PRO A 164 -1.47 -1.42 -6.33
C PRO A 164 -0.37 -1.08 -5.31
N ALA A 165 -0.05 0.20 -5.16
CA ALA A 165 1.04 0.66 -4.29
C ALA A 165 0.80 0.34 -2.81
N THR A 166 -0.47 0.22 -2.40
CA THR A 166 -0.86 -0.21 -1.05
C THR A 166 -2.14 -1.05 -1.10
N SER A 167 -2.38 -1.86 -0.06
CA SER A 167 -3.61 -2.64 0.07
C SER A 167 -4.87 -1.76 0.04
N ALA A 168 -4.86 -0.61 0.72
CA ALA A 168 -5.95 0.37 0.66
C ALA A 168 -6.26 0.85 -0.77
N VAL A 169 -5.22 1.18 -1.57
CA VAL A 169 -5.42 1.55 -2.97
C VAL A 169 -5.99 0.38 -3.78
N GLY A 170 -5.49 -0.84 -3.56
CA GLY A 170 -6.02 -2.04 -4.19
C GLY A 170 -7.51 -2.25 -3.88
N LEU A 171 -7.92 -2.05 -2.63
CA LEU A 171 -9.34 -2.10 -2.24
C LEU A 171 -10.18 -1.03 -2.94
N ILE A 172 -9.74 0.23 -2.98
CA ILE A 172 -10.44 1.31 -3.69
C ILE A 172 -10.65 0.96 -5.17
N ILE A 173 -9.62 0.37 -5.80
CA ILE A 173 -9.70 -0.05 -7.20
C ILE A 173 -10.72 -1.20 -7.35
N ARG A 174 -10.58 -2.28 -6.58
CA ARG A 174 -11.39 -3.50 -6.68
C ARG A 174 -12.86 -3.26 -6.35
N GLU A 175 -13.13 -2.59 -5.25
CA GLU A 175 -14.48 -2.30 -4.76
C GLU A 175 -15.13 -1.12 -5.48
N ASN A 176 -14.41 -0.47 -6.42
CA ASN A 176 -14.88 0.68 -7.19
C ASN A 176 -15.48 1.78 -6.28
N ILE A 177 -14.79 2.06 -5.17
CA ILE A 177 -15.16 3.10 -4.21
C ILE A 177 -15.06 4.48 -4.87
N ARG A 178 -16.12 5.28 -4.78
CA ARG A 178 -16.22 6.60 -5.44
C ARG A 178 -16.57 7.73 -4.49
N SER A 179 -17.01 7.43 -3.27
CA SER A 179 -17.48 8.42 -2.31
C SER A 179 -17.02 8.09 -0.88
N PRO A 180 -16.99 9.10 0.02
CA PRO A 180 -16.74 8.86 1.44
C PRO A 180 -17.74 7.90 2.09
N GLN A 181 -18.97 7.83 1.57
CA GLN A 181 -19.99 6.90 2.07
C GLN A 181 -19.63 5.44 1.73
N ASP A 182 -19.12 5.19 0.52
CA ASP A 182 -18.66 3.86 0.11
C ASP A 182 -17.51 3.35 1.00
N GLU A 183 -16.63 4.26 1.47
CA GLU A 183 -15.54 3.92 2.39
C GLU A 183 -16.08 3.46 3.75
N ILE A 184 -17.05 4.19 4.30
CA ILE A 184 -17.73 3.85 5.57
C ILE A 184 -18.43 2.50 5.43
N ASP A 185 -19.15 2.30 4.33
CA ASP A 185 -19.93 1.08 4.09
C ASP A 185 -19.02 -0.11 3.78
N LEU A 186 -17.84 0.09 3.18
CA LEU A 186 -16.82 -0.96 3.10
C LEU A 186 -16.35 -1.37 4.49
N VAL A 187 -15.92 -0.43 5.33
CA VAL A 187 -15.38 -0.76 6.67
C VAL A 187 -16.42 -1.44 7.57
N LYS A 188 -17.71 -1.15 7.40
CA LYS A 188 -18.78 -1.85 8.14
C LYS A 188 -19.01 -3.29 7.68
N ARG A 189 -18.71 -3.61 6.42
CA ARG A 189 -18.88 -4.94 5.82
C ARG A 189 -17.68 -5.86 6.02
N LEU A 190 -16.49 -5.29 6.22
CA LEU A 190 -15.23 -6.01 6.45
C LEU A 190 -15.12 -6.57 7.88
#